data_AF-A0A376UFZ1-F1
#
_entry.id   AF-A0A376UFZ1-F1
#
_cell.length_a   1.000
_cell.length_b   1.000
_cell.length_c   1.000
_cell.angle_alpha   90.00
_cell.angle_beta   90.00
_cell.angle_gamma   90.00
#
_symmetry.space_group_name_H-M   'P 1'
#
loop_
_entity.id
_entity.type
_entity.pdbx_description
1 polymer ?
#
loop_
_entity_poly.entity_id
_entity_poly.type
_entity_poly.pdbx_seq_one_letter_code
_entity_poly.pdbx_strand_id
1 'polypeptide(L)'
;MLHQSAMNLTLIKGHIVLVERPEEPLMSLKDLAMDAFYHPERGGQLSAESSIKTTTNPPAFGCTFVDLTVDIALCKVTINRILNVHDSGHILNPLLAEGQVHGGMGMGIGWALFEEMIIDAKSGVVRNPICWITKCRPCRICHNWKARSSKSMSRNPHTDISHWVSHQ
;
A
#
# COMPACT_ATOMS: atom_id res chain seq x y z
N MET A 1 34.36 -21.16 -12.20
CA MET A 1 33.47 -22.02 -13.00
C MET A 1 33.17 -21.45 -14.37
N LEU A 2 32.85 -20.16 -14.52
CA LEU A 2 32.45 -19.62 -15.83
C LEU A 2 33.58 -18.97 -16.64
N HIS A 3 34.78 -18.77 -16.09
CA HIS A 3 35.91 -18.07 -16.78
C HIS A 3 35.50 -16.72 -17.42
N GLN A 4 34.45 -16.10 -16.89
CA GLN A 4 33.88 -14.83 -17.33
C GLN A 4 34.01 -13.80 -16.21
N SER A 5 34.13 -12.53 -16.58
CA SER A 5 34.13 -11.42 -15.63
C SER A 5 32.78 -11.30 -14.93
N ALA A 6 32.78 -10.98 -13.63
CA ALA A 6 31.55 -10.81 -12.84
C ALA A 6 30.65 -9.69 -13.40
N MET A 7 31.22 -8.67 -14.05
CA MET A 7 30.44 -7.58 -14.64
C MET A 7 29.66 -8.00 -15.90
N ASN A 8 30.03 -9.12 -16.53
CA ASN A 8 29.38 -9.61 -17.75
C ASN A 8 28.23 -10.59 -17.46
N LEU A 9 27.92 -10.83 -16.19
CA LEU A 9 26.89 -11.77 -15.75
C LEU A 9 25.70 -11.01 -15.16
N THR A 10 24.49 -11.48 -15.46
CA THR A 10 23.25 -10.97 -14.88
C THR A 10 22.33 -12.11 -14.44
N LEU A 11 21.38 -11.80 -13.57
CA LEU A 11 20.43 -12.74 -12.98
C LEU A 11 19.04 -12.48 -13.55
N ILE A 12 18.51 -13.45 -14.29
CA ILE A 12 17.16 -13.38 -14.87
C ILE A 12 16.37 -14.61 -14.42
N LYS A 13 15.25 -14.40 -13.73
CA LYS A 13 14.34 -15.48 -13.29
C LYS A 13 15.06 -16.64 -12.58
N GLY A 14 16.07 -16.32 -11.75
CA GLY A 14 16.85 -17.32 -11.00
C GLY A 14 17.93 -18.06 -11.80
N HIS A 15 18.25 -17.61 -13.02
CA HIS A 15 19.34 -18.14 -13.83
C HIS A 15 20.40 -17.07 -14.07
N ILE A 16 21.66 -17.50 -14.09
CA ILE A 16 22.81 -16.66 -14.41
C ILE A 16 23.00 -16.73 -15.93
N VAL A 17 22.93 -15.56 -16.57
CA VAL A 17 23.07 -15.40 -18.02
C VAL A 17 24.18 -14.40 -18.32
N LEU A 18 24.72 -14.44 -19.53
CA LEU A 18 25.61 -13.40 -20.03
C LEU A 18 24.79 -12.19 -20.45
N VAL A 19 25.30 -10.99 -20.16
CA VAL A 19 24.67 -9.73 -20.59
C VAL A 19 24.52 -9.69 -22.12
N GLU A 20 25.49 -10.24 -22.86
CA GLU A 20 25.48 -10.30 -24.34
C GLU A 20 24.51 -11.34 -24.90
N ARG A 21 24.18 -12.38 -24.12
CA ARG A 21 23.33 -13.51 -24.54
C ARG A 21 22.34 -13.87 -23.43
N PRO A 22 21.26 -13.09 -23.27
CA PRO A 22 20.31 -13.28 -22.18
C PRO A 22 19.41 -14.51 -22.34
N GLU A 23 19.34 -15.11 -23.52
CA GLU A 23 18.48 -16.28 -23.80
C GLU A 23 19.14 -17.63 -23.45
N GLU A 24 20.46 -17.66 -23.28
CA GLU A 24 21.20 -18.89 -22.94
C GLU A 24 21.56 -18.90 -21.44
N PRO A 25 20.82 -19.66 -20.60
CA PRO A 25 21.15 -19.79 -19.19
C PRO A 25 22.43 -20.61 -19.04
N LEU A 26 23.45 -20.02 -18.40
CA LEU A 26 24.71 -20.71 -18.12
C LEU A 26 24.59 -21.66 -16.93
N MET A 27 23.93 -21.19 -15.86
CA MET A 27 23.81 -21.92 -14.60
C MET A 27 22.61 -21.43 -13.80
N SER A 28 21.99 -22.29 -13.01
CA SER A 28 20.93 -21.87 -12.09
C SER A 28 21.51 -21.26 -10.81
N LEU A 29 20.80 -20.30 -10.20
CA LEU A 29 21.18 -19.74 -8.91
C LEU A 29 21.22 -20.81 -7.80
N LYS A 30 20.42 -21.88 -7.94
CA LYS A 30 20.41 -23.00 -6.99
C LYS A 30 21.72 -23.78 -7.04
N ASP A 31 22.19 -24.09 -8.24
CA ASP A 31 23.46 -24.84 -8.42
C ASP A 31 24.63 -23.99 -7.94
N LEU A 32 24.61 -22.68 -8.21
CA LEU A 32 25.61 -21.76 -7.66
C LEU A 32 25.58 -21.72 -6.12
N ALA A 33 24.40 -21.64 -5.51
CA ALA A 33 24.27 -21.60 -4.06
C ALA A 33 24.76 -22.90 -3.40
N MET A 34 24.49 -24.05 -4.03
CA MET A 34 24.98 -25.35 -3.55
C MET A 34 26.49 -25.47 -3.69
N ASP A 35 27.06 -25.09 -4.83
CA ASP A 35 28.51 -25.07 -5.01
C ASP A 35 29.18 -24.11 -4.02
N ALA A 36 28.67 -22.88 -3.89
CA ALA A 36 29.20 -21.89 -2.94
C ALA A 36 29.19 -22.37 -1.49
N PHE A 37 28.25 -23.22 -1.07
CA PHE A 37 28.21 -23.73 0.30
C PHE A 37 29.10 -24.97 0.52
N TYR A 38 29.14 -25.89 -0.45
CA TYR A 38 29.77 -27.21 -0.27
C TYR A 38 31.17 -27.32 -0.87
N HIS A 39 31.65 -26.35 -1.67
CA HIS A 39 32.95 -26.48 -2.29
C HIS A 39 34.08 -26.46 -1.25
N PRO A 40 34.92 -27.51 -1.17
CA PRO A 40 35.89 -27.67 -0.08
C PRO A 40 36.98 -26.58 -0.05
N GLU A 41 37.32 -25.98 -1.19
CA GLU A 41 38.38 -24.96 -1.28
C GLU A 41 37.89 -23.54 -1.54
N ARG A 42 36.66 -23.38 -2.04
CA ARG A 42 36.10 -22.09 -2.48
C ARG A 42 34.80 -21.72 -1.76
N GLY A 43 34.37 -22.57 -0.82
CA GLY A 43 33.09 -22.44 -0.15
C GLY A 43 33.04 -21.19 0.72
N GLY A 44 31.99 -20.40 0.56
CA GLY A 44 31.70 -19.20 1.33
C GLY A 44 30.19 -18.98 1.41
N GLN A 45 29.70 -18.58 2.58
CA GLN A 45 28.28 -18.28 2.76
C GLN A 45 27.91 -17.01 1.96
N LEU A 46 26.88 -17.13 1.12
CA LEU A 46 26.33 -15.99 0.40
C LEU A 46 25.42 -15.20 1.35
N SER A 47 25.98 -14.16 1.96
CA SER A 47 25.23 -13.18 2.75
C SER A 47 25.59 -11.78 2.29
N ALA A 48 24.58 -10.91 2.23
CA ALA A 48 24.75 -9.50 1.90
C ALA A 48 23.89 -8.68 2.85
N GLU A 49 24.49 -7.66 3.45
CA GLU A 49 23.78 -6.65 4.22
C GLU A 49 23.98 -5.30 3.54
N SER A 50 22.92 -4.52 3.46
CA SER A 50 22.98 -3.16 2.95
C SER A 50 22.06 -2.29 3.76
N SER A 51 22.56 -1.15 4.21
CA SER A 51 21.77 -0.11 4.85
C SER A 51 21.66 1.06 3.89
N ILE A 52 20.45 1.29 3.39
CA ILE A 52 20.16 2.41 2.48
C ILE A 52 19.37 3.46 3.25
N LYS A 53 19.92 4.67 3.31
CA LYS A 53 19.18 5.84 3.77
C LYS A 53 18.58 6.54 2.56
N THR A 54 17.26 6.71 2.56
CA THR A 54 16.59 7.50 1.53
C THR A 54 17.01 8.97 1.67
N THR A 55 17.62 9.53 0.63
CA THR A 55 18.07 10.93 0.60
C THR A 55 16.99 11.89 0.16
N THR A 56 15.92 11.37 -0.46
CA THR A 56 14.78 12.13 -0.98
C THR A 56 13.49 11.44 -0.57
N ASN A 57 12.42 12.22 -0.38
CA ASN A 57 11.11 11.68 -0.10
C ASN A 57 10.38 11.46 -1.44
N PRO A 58 10.01 10.22 -1.79
CA PRO A 58 9.17 9.99 -2.96
C PRO A 58 7.80 10.64 -2.69
N PRO A 59 7.34 11.58 -3.53
CA PRO A 59 6.03 12.16 -3.35
C PRO A 59 4.97 11.11 -3.71
N ALA A 60 4.05 10.86 -2.79
CA ALA A 60 2.84 10.10 -3.04
C ALA A 60 1.66 11.07 -3.09
N PHE A 61 0.76 10.86 -4.04
CA PHE A 61 -0.42 11.71 -4.21
C PHE A 61 -1.68 10.88 -4.08
N GLY A 62 -2.75 11.52 -3.62
CA GLY A 62 -4.04 10.89 -3.57
C GLY A 62 -5.16 11.92 -3.62
N CYS A 63 -6.32 11.47 -4.05
CA CYS A 63 -7.53 12.27 -4.08
C CYS A 63 -8.70 11.43 -3.58
N THR A 64 -9.47 11.99 -2.64
CA THR A 64 -10.64 11.35 -2.06
C THR A 64 -11.87 12.19 -2.37
N PHE A 65 -12.85 11.57 -3.01
CA PHE A 65 -14.17 12.17 -3.27
C PHE A 65 -15.22 11.48 -2.41
N VAL A 66 -16.12 12.26 -1.82
CA VAL A 66 -17.18 11.75 -0.95
C VAL A 66 -18.51 12.32 -1.42
N ASP A 67 -19.45 11.42 -1.69
CA ASP A 67 -20.87 11.73 -1.88
C ASP A 67 -21.59 11.40 -0.56
N LEU A 68 -22.22 12.41 0.03
CA LEU A 68 -22.93 12.32 1.30
C LEU A 68 -24.26 13.08 1.25
N THR A 69 -25.23 12.57 1.99
CA THR A 69 -26.53 13.22 2.20
C THR A 69 -26.65 13.61 3.67
N VAL A 70 -27.14 14.82 3.91
CA VAL A 70 -27.36 15.35 5.26
C VAL A 70 -28.85 15.61 5.46
N ASP A 71 -29.42 14.96 6.47
CA ASP A 71 -30.74 15.32 7.00
C ASP A 71 -30.55 16.46 8.00
N ILE A 72 -31.03 17.65 7.65
CA ILE A 72 -30.89 18.88 8.45
C ILE A 72 -31.76 18.82 9.72
N ALA A 73 -32.93 18.17 9.65
CA ALA A 73 -33.85 18.10 10.79
C ALA A 73 -33.31 17.17 11.89
N LEU A 74 -32.65 16.08 11.48
CA LEU A 74 -32.08 15.09 12.40
C LEU A 74 -30.56 15.24 12.60
N CYS A 75 -29.93 16.23 11.97
CA CYS A 75 -28.48 16.40 11.90
C CYS A 75 -27.75 15.09 11.60
N LYS A 76 -28.31 14.29 10.68
CA LYS A 76 -27.82 12.94 10.37
C LYS A 76 -27.09 12.94 9.04
N VAL A 77 -25.82 12.51 9.06
CA VAL A 77 -25.00 12.37 7.86
C VAL A 77 -25.03 10.92 7.40
N THR A 78 -25.28 10.69 6.11
CA THR A 78 -25.22 9.38 5.48
C THR A 78 -24.24 9.44 4.32
N ILE A 79 -23.23 8.58 4.33
CA ILE A 79 -22.24 8.50 3.25
C ILE A 79 -22.77 7.54 2.18
N ASN A 80 -23.01 8.06 0.98
CA ASN A 80 -23.54 7.28 -0.16
C ASN A 80 -22.41 6.54 -0.88
N ARG A 81 -21.32 7.26 -1.18
CA ARG A 81 -20.17 6.72 -1.92
C ARG A 81 -18.89 7.45 -1.52
N ILE A 82 -17.79 6.70 -1.44
CA ILE A 82 -16.45 7.26 -1.32
C ILE A 82 -15.61 6.68 -2.44
N LEU A 83 -14.93 7.55 -3.19
CA LEU A 83 -13.93 7.20 -4.17
C LEU A 83 -12.57 7.65 -3.65
N ASN A 84 -11.61 6.75 -3.63
CA ASN A 84 -10.25 7.05 -3.20
C ASN A 84 -9.27 6.64 -4.29
N VAL A 85 -8.50 7.60 -4.78
CA VAL A 85 -7.52 7.43 -5.85
C VAL A 85 -6.15 7.71 -5.24
N HIS A 86 -5.23 6.77 -5.34
CA HIS A 86 -3.88 6.90 -4.79
C HIS A 86 -2.84 6.60 -5.88
N ASP A 87 -1.86 7.48 -6.00
CA ASP A 87 -0.62 7.26 -6.72
C ASP A 87 0.52 7.11 -5.71
N SER A 88 0.94 5.86 -5.51
CA SER A 88 2.02 5.47 -4.60
C SER A 88 3.22 4.88 -5.35
N GLY A 89 3.34 5.17 -6.65
CA GLY A 89 4.40 4.61 -7.49
C GLY A 89 4.26 3.09 -7.68
N HIS A 90 5.35 2.35 -7.51
CA HIS A 90 5.36 0.91 -7.74
C HIS A 90 4.77 0.12 -6.55
N ILE A 91 3.58 -0.45 -6.76
CA ILE A 91 2.89 -1.26 -5.76
C ILE A 91 3.46 -2.69 -5.75
N LEU A 92 4.12 -3.07 -4.65
CA LEU A 92 4.67 -4.42 -4.47
C LEU A 92 3.59 -5.49 -4.30
N ASN A 93 2.58 -5.21 -3.46
CA ASN A 93 1.47 -6.12 -3.20
C ASN A 93 0.13 -5.36 -3.23
N PRO A 94 -0.66 -5.51 -4.32
CA PRO A 94 -1.93 -4.81 -4.48
C PRO A 94 -2.95 -5.10 -3.38
N LEU A 95 -2.97 -6.32 -2.83
CA LEU A 95 -3.95 -6.70 -1.81
C LEU A 95 -3.69 -6.00 -0.47
N LEU A 96 -2.42 -5.91 -0.08
CA LEU A 96 -2.04 -5.18 1.14
C LEU A 96 -2.24 -3.67 0.96
N ALA A 97 -1.91 -3.15 -0.22
CA ALA A 97 -2.15 -1.75 -0.55
C ALA A 97 -3.64 -1.40 -0.45
N GLU A 98 -4.53 -2.22 -1.00
CA GLU A 98 -5.98 -2.05 -0.87
C GLU A 98 -6.42 -2.07 0.60
N GLY A 99 -5.90 -2.99 1.42
CA GLY A 99 -6.18 -3.04 2.86
C GLY A 99 -5.81 -1.77 3.61
N GLN A 100 -4.66 -1.16 3.27
CA GLN A 100 -4.24 0.11 3.87
C GLN A 100 -5.16 1.27 3.48
N VAL A 101 -5.59 1.32 2.23
CA VAL A 101 -6.54 2.35 1.76
C VAL A 101 -7.87 2.24 2.50
N HIS A 102 -8.42 1.03 2.64
CA HIS A 102 -9.66 0.81 3.39
C HIS A 102 -9.52 1.15 4.89
N GLY A 103 -8.39 0.77 5.50
CA GLY A 103 -8.10 1.10 6.90
C GLY A 103 -8.03 2.61 7.13
N GLY A 104 -7.27 3.32 6.29
CA GLY A 104 -7.16 4.78 6.35
C GLY A 104 -8.50 5.50 6.11
N MET A 105 -9.33 5.00 5.19
CA MET A 105 -10.68 5.52 4.97
C MET A 105 -11.56 5.36 6.21
N GLY A 106 -11.54 4.19 6.86
CA GLY A 106 -12.29 3.96 8.10
C GLY A 106 -11.89 4.92 9.21
N MET A 107 -10.57 5.12 9.39
CA MET A 107 -10.03 6.07 10.37
C MET A 107 -10.45 7.51 10.07
N GLY A 108 -10.38 7.93 8.80
CA GLY A 108 -10.77 9.28 8.39
C GLY A 108 -12.26 9.56 8.64
N ILE A 109 -13.14 8.59 8.39
CA ILE A 109 -14.57 8.72 8.69
C ILE A 109 -14.80 8.78 10.20
N GLY A 110 -14.08 7.96 10.98
CA GLY A 110 -14.08 7.99 12.45
C GLY A 110 -13.79 9.38 12.98
N TRP A 111 -12.67 9.97 12.54
CA TRP A 111 -12.25 11.32 12.92
C TRP A 111 -13.22 12.41 12.46
N ALA A 112 -13.76 12.31 11.24
CA ALA A 112 -14.63 13.36 10.71
C ALA A 112 -16.01 13.41 11.39
N LEU A 113 -16.56 12.27 11.81
CA LEU A 113 -17.95 12.17 12.25
C LEU A 113 -18.13 11.79 13.73
N PHE A 114 -17.17 11.11 14.33
CA PHE A 114 -17.39 10.43 15.61
C PHE A 114 -16.40 10.84 16.71
N GLU A 115 -15.13 11.05 16.36
CA GLU A 115 -14.07 11.23 17.35
C GLU A 115 -13.78 12.71 17.65
N GLU A 116 -13.92 13.10 18.92
CA GLU A 116 -13.52 14.42 19.42
C GLU A 116 -12.80 14.29 20.78
N MET A 117 -11.61 14.88 20.91
CA MET A 117 -10.92 14.94 22.20
C MET A 117 -11.34 16.19 22.97
N ILE A 118 -12.22 16.00 23.96
CA ILE A 118 -12.69 17.10 24.79
C ILE A 118 -11.70 17.35 25.93
N ILE A 119 -10.97 18.46 25.86
CA ILE A 119 -10.03 18.92 26.89
C ILE A 119 -10.67 20.05 27.67
N ASP A 120 -10.70 19.93 29.00
CA ASP A 120 -11.23 20.99 29.86
C ASP A 120 -10.24 22.16 29.93
N ALA A 121 -10.64 23.34 29.46
CA ALA A 121 -9.75 24.52 29.37
C ALA A 121 -9.27 25.05 30.73
N LYS A 122 -9.92 24.68 31.85
CA LYS A 122 -9.56 25.14 33.19
C LYS A 122 -8.62 24.19 33.92
N SER A 123 -8.87 22.88 33.81
CA SER A 123 -8.09 21.86 34.50
C SER A 123 -7.02 21.19 33.63
N GLY A 124 -7.09 21.35 32.30
CA GLY A 124 -6.22 20.65 31.35
C GLY A 124 -6.49 19.14 31.25
N VAL A 125 -7.50 18.63 31.96
CA VAL A 125 -7.82 17.20 32.00
C VAL A 125 -8.67 16.82 30.80
N VAL A 126 -8.33 15.70 30.17
CA VAL A 126 -9.11 15.11 29.07
C VAL A 126 -10.36 14.47 29.66
N ARG A 127 -11.54 14.93 29.22
CA ARG A 127 -12.83 14.42 29.70
C ARG A 127 -13.24 13.10 29.07
N ASN A 128 -12.73 12.80 27.88
CA ASN A 128 -12.89 11.50 27.23
C ASN A 128 -11.51 10.87 26.93
N PRO A 129 -10.87 10.24 27.92
CA PRO A 129 -9.54 9.66 27.75
C PRO A 129 -9.54 8.41 26.85
N ILE A 130 -10.71 7.86 26.54
CA ILE A 130 -10.90 6.70 25.66
C ILE A 130 -11.63 7.14 24.38
N CYS A 131 -10.87 7.37 23.31
CA CYS A 131 -11.39 7.91 22.03
C CYS A 131 -12.56 7.06 21.48
N TRP A 132 -12.54 5.74 21.68
CA TRP A 132 -13.58 4.78 21.29
C TRP A 132 -14.98 5.02 21.91
N ILE A 133 -15.06 5.78 23.02
CA ILE A 133 -16.30 6.08 23.77
C ILE A 133 -16.74 7.54 23.58
N THR A 134 -16.23 8.25 22.57
CA THR A 134 -16.90 9.50 22.14
C THR A 134 -18.27 9.16 21.55
N LYS A 135 -19.24 9.17 22.46
CA LYS A 135 -20.66 9.09 22.16
C LYS A 135 -20.94 10.12 21.09
N CYS A 136 -21.38 9.64 19.92
CA CYS A 136 -21.89 10.49 18.85
C CYS A 136 -22.71 11.62 19.46
N ARG A 137 -22.55 12.86 18.96
CA ARG A 137 -23.68 13.78 18.91
C ARG A 137 -24.91 12.97 18.51
N PRO A 138 -26.10 13.18 19.11
CA PRO A 138 -27.23 12.27 18.96
C PRO A 138 -27.67 12.18 17.49
N CYS A 139 -27.06 11.29 16.71
CA CYS A 139 -27.38 10.98 15.34
C CYS A 139 -27.24 9.46 15.15
N ARG A 140 -28.38 8.76 15.06
CA ARG A 140 -28.45 7.30 14.83
C ARG A 140 -27.98 6.97 13.41
N ILE A 141 -26.68 6.75 13.19
CA ILE A 141 -26.12 6.44 11.85
C ILE A 141 -25.79 4.94 11.65
N CYS A 142 -25.64 4.14 12.70
CA CYS A 142 -24.89 2.88 12.59
C CYS A 142 -25.70 1.58 12.39
N HIS A 143 -26.49 1.39 11.33
CA HIS A 143 -27.12 0.07 11.10
C HIS A 143 -27.02 -0.55 9.70
N ASN A 144 -26.45 0.10 8.68
CA ASN A 144 -26.42 -0.55 7.35
C ASN A 144 -25.27 -0.13 6.41
N TRP A 145 -24.03 -0.16 6.89
CA TRP A 145 -22.88 0.06 6.01
C TRP A 145 -22.45 -1.27 5.34
N LYS A 146 -22.73 -1.40 4.05
CA LYS A 146 -22.06 -2.38 3.16
C LYS A 146 -21.19 -1.59 2.19
N ALA A 147 -19.88 -1.60 2.41
CA ALA A 147 -18.91 -1.16 1.42
C ALA A 147 -19.06 -2.01 0.16
N ARG A 148 -19.73 -1.49 -0.86
CA ARG A 148 -19.79 -2.13 -2.18
C ARG A 148 -18.68 -1.50 -3.02
N SER A 149 -17.47 -2.04 -2.93
CA SER A 149 -16.39 -1.70 -3.86
C SER A 149 -16.71 -2.32 -5.22
N SER A 150 -17.02 -1.49 -6.22
CA SER A 150 -17.11 -1.96 -7.60
C SER A 150 -15.68 -2.20 -8.11
N LYS A 151 -15.25 -3.46 -8.13
CA LYS A 151 -14.01 -3.87 -8.80
C LYS A 151 -14.15 -3.65 -10.30
N SER A 152 -13.40 -2.70 -10.85
CA SER A 152 -12.98 -2.73 -12.26
C SER A 152 -11.46 -2.61 -12.30
N MET A 153 -10.80 -3.75 -12.08
CA MET A 153 -9.35 -3.91 -12.26
C MET A 153 -9.13 -4.33 -13.71
N SER A 154 -8.81 -3.40 -14.61
CA SER A 154 -8.27 -3.72 -15.94
C SER A 154 -6.88 -4.31 -15.77
N ARG A 155 -6.67 -5.53 -16.29
CA ARG A 155 -5.40 -6.27 -16.20
C ARG A 155 -4.41 -5.78 -17.27
N ASN A 156 -3.88 -4.56 -17.19
CA ASN A 156 -2.79 -4.17 -18.09
C ASN A 156 -1.65 -3.43 -17.36
N PRO A 157 -0.38 -3.92 -17.40
CA PRO A 157 0.67 -3.40 -16.53
C PRO A 157 1.39 -2.13 -17.03
N HIS A 158 1.01 -1.51 -18.14
CA HIS A 158 1.88 -0.51 -18.78
C HIS A 158 1.31 0.88 -19.06
N THR A 159 0.01 1.12 -18.93
CA THR A 159 -0.57 2.47 -19.07
C THR A 159 -1.99 2.43 -18.54
N ASP A 160 -2.31 3.06 -17.41
CA ASP A 160 -3.71 3.30 -17.04
C ASP A 160 -3.83 4.63 -16.28
N ILE A 161 -3.74 5.72 -17.04
CA ILE A 161 -4.46 6.96 -16.74
C ILE A 161 -5.94 6.64 -16.98
N SER A 162 -6.68 6.24 -15.94
CA SER A 162 -8.11 5.97 -16.09
C SER A 162 -8.92 7.26 -15.96
N HIS A 163 -9.06 7.94 -17.11
CA HIS A 163 -10.14 8.86 -17.41
C HIS A 163 -11.50 8.22 -17.07
N TRP A 164 -12.38 8.94 -16.39
CA TRP A 164 -13.82 8.66 -16.40
C TRP A 164 -14.62 9.97 -16.53
N VAL A 165 -14.97 10.28 -17.78
CA VAL A 165 -16.13 11.09 -18.17
C VAL A 165 -17.06 10.17 -18.94
N SER A 166 -18.30 10.01 -18.48
CA SER A 166 -19.48 9.67 -19.29
C SER A 166 -20.72 9.86 -18.41
N HIS A 167 -21.48 10.94 -18.57
CA HIS A 167 -22.74 10.97 -19.34
C HIS A 167 -23.73 9.87 -18.91
N GLN A 168 -24.57 10.14 -17.92
CA GLN A 168 -25.96 10.65 -18.02
C GLN A 168 -26.49 10.93 -16.61
#